data_AF-A0A1H6XY21-F1
#
_entry.id   AF-A0A1H6XY21-F1
#
_cell.length_a   1.000
_cell.length_b   1.000
_cell.length_c   1.000
_cell.angle_alpha   90.00
_cell.angle_beta   90.00
_cell.angle_gamma   90.00
#
_symmetry.space_group_name_H-M   'P 1'
#
loop_
_entity.id
_entity.type
_entity.pdbx_description
1 polymer ?
#
loop_
_entity_poly.entity_id
_entity_poly.type
_entity_poly.pdbx_seq_one_letter_code
_entity_poly.pdbx_strand_id
1 'polypeptide(L)'
;MKAVQDFSQQVKQWLLSLEMSFAVELVSTDSFQIIEVKLDKQLRMVIRLIDLSTWIILQEKAFEKLAAFSADQKEIREFGISVVTLWEDIWIQENAVAKSRLSAMLGISHRIPARTTAVRRIDKPTADKFLRENHLQQAVTSKVKYGLFLPNRYFRVLKADYQFNRAAPELLVAVATFSHARIFEREGKPFRSYELIRFANLLDTTVIGGLDKLLRFFEEDCKPDDIMTYADMEWSDGASYKRLGFEAVSDKAPIPFWLDKKTLKRTRRPEKMDNDNLIEVYNGGSRKFVREIFASFNTL
;
A
#
# COMPACT_ATOMS: atom_id res chain seq x y z
N MET A 1 22.77 24.16 -11.69
CA MET A 1 21.82 23.30 -10.94
C MET A 1 20.63 23.06 -11.85
N LYS A 2 20.35 21.81 -12.25
CA LYS A 2 19.11 21.51 -12.99
C LYS A 2 17.95 21.97 -12.10
N ALA A 3 17.04 22.79 -12.64
CA ALA A 3 15.82 23.13 -11.96
C ALA A 3 15.15 21.83 -11.53
N VAL A 4 15.07 21.59 -10.22
CA VAL A 4 14.26 20.50 -9.68
C VAL A 4 12.85 20.82 -10.16
N GLN A 5 12.32 20.02 -11.08
CA GLN A 5 10.94 20.17 -11.49
C GLN A 5 10.08 20.07 -10.23
N ASP A 6 9.14 20.98 -10.09
CA ASP A 6 8.11 20.97 -9.05
C ASP A 6 7.52 19.55 -8.92
N PHE A 7 7.46 19.03 -7.68
CA PHE A 7 7.01 17.68 -7.34
C PHE A 7 5.68 17.35 -8.03
N SER A 8 4.74 18.29 -8.03
CA SER A 8 3.44 18.14 -8.68
C SER A 8 3.54 17.91 -10.19
N GLN A 9 4.45 18.65 -10.85
CA GLN A 9 4.72 18.50 -12.27
C GLN A 9 5.36 17.15 -12.57
N GLN A 10 6.25 16.66 -11.71
CA GLN A 10 6.83 15.32 -11.91
C GLN A 10 5.76 14.23 -11.89
N VAL A 11 4.83 14.28 -10.92
CA VAL A 11 3.72 13.31 -10.85
C VAL A 11 2.80 13.44 -12.06
N LYS A 12 2.44 14.68 -12.46
CA LYS A 12 1.62 14.94 -13.64
C LYS A 12 2.27 14.42 -14.93
N GLN A 13 3.54 14.74 -15.16
CA GLN A 13 4.27 14.30 -16.36
C GLN A 13 4.39 12.78 -16.41
N TRP A 14 4.62 12.14 -15.27
CA TRP A 14 4.60 10.68 -15.20
C TRP A 14 3.22 10.11 -15.58
N LEU A 15 2.13 10.64 -15.03
CA LEU A 15 0.78 10.18 -15.38
C LEU A 15 0.47 10.35 -16.87
N LEU A 16 0.87 11.48 -17.46
CA LEU A 16 0.71 11.74 -18.90
C LEU A 16 1.58 10.84 -19.78
N SER A 17 2.66 10.27 -19.23
CA SER A 17 3.53 9.33 -19.95
C SER A 17 3.00 7.89 -19.98
N LEU A 18 1.94 7.58 -19.22
CA LEU A 18 1.32 6.27 -19.21
C LEU A 18 0.58 6.05 -20.55
N GLU A 19 0.61 4.82 -21.07
CA GLU A 19 0.04 4.48 -22.39
C GLU A 19 -1.49 4.66 -22.52
N MET A 20 -2.18 5.06 -21.44
CA MET A 20 -3.62 5.30 -21.43
C MET A 20 -3.92 6.77 -21.65
N SER A 21 -4.98 7.06 -22.42
CA SER A 21 -5.50 8.40 -22.67
C SER A 21 -6.18 9.01 -21.45
N PHE A 22 -5.43 9.23 -20.36
CA PHE A 22 -5.92 9.98 -19.22
C PHE A 22 -5.93 11.48 -19.53
N ALA A 23 -7.01 12.15 -19.13
CA ALA A 23 -6.93 13.58 -18.90
C ALA A 23 -6.42 13.80 -17.47
N VAL A 24 -5.31 14.53 -17.34
CA VAL A 24 -4.65 14.80 -16.06
C VAL A 24 -4.67 16.30 -15.81
N GLU A 25 -5.43 16.71 -14.80
CA GLU A 25 -5.64 18.11 -14.44
C GLU A 25 -4.96 18.39 -13.10
N LEU A 26 -4.18 19.48 -13.04
CA LEU A 26 -3.54 19.93 -11.80
C LEU A 26 -4.34 21.13 -11.28
N VAL A 27 -4.89 20.98 -10.08
CA VAL A 27 -5.73 21.96 -9.40
C VAL A 27 -4.96 22.48 -8.19
N SER A 28 -4.75 23.79 -8.13
CA SER A 28 -4.16 24.45 -6.96
C SER A 28 -5.25 24.81 -5.96
N THR A 29 -5.01 24.53 -4.68
CA THR A 29 -5.86 24.99 -3.58
C THR A 29 -5.12 26.01 -2.73
N ASP A 30 -5.78 26.52 -1.68
CA ASP A 30 -5.19 27.47 -0.72
C ASP A 30 -4.01 26.90 0.07
N SER A 31 -3.78 25.59 0.05
CA SER A 31 -2.68 24.96 0.80
C SER A 31 -1.88 24.03 -0.09
N PHE A 32 -2.49 22.95 -0.59
CA PHE A 32 -1.78 21.91 -1.35
C PHE A 32 -2.34 21.78 -2.77
N GLN A 33 -1.68 20.99 -3.61
CA GLN A 33 -2.15 20.75 -4.97
C GLN A 33 -2.84 19.39 -5.09
N ILE A 34 -3.76 19.30 -6.03
CA ILE A 34 -4.50 18.07 -6.36
C ILE A 34 -4.25 17.74 -7.83
N ILE A 35 -4.03 16.47 -8.13
CA ILE A 35 -4.15 15.93 -9.49
C ILE A 35 -5.45 15.14 -9.61
N GLU A 36 -6.29 15.54 -10.56
CA GLU A 36 -7.43 14.75 -11.01
C GLU A 36 -7.05 13.92 -12.23
N VAL A 37 -7.31 12.62 -12.16
CA VAL A 37 -7.11 11.69 -13.27
C VAL A 37 -8.48 11.24 -13.77
N LYS A 38 -8.78 11.61 -15.02
CA LYS A 38 -10.04 11.30 -15.70
C LYS A 38 -9.80 10.29 -16.82
N LEU A 39 -10.65 9.27 -16.89
CA LEU A 39 -10.71 8.31 -18.01
C LEU A 39 -12.10 8.42 -18.64
N ASP A 40 -12.17 8.60 -19.96
CA ASP A 40 -13.44 8.79 -20.68
C ASP A 40 -14.33 9.90 -20.07
N LYS A 41 -13.69 11.01 -19.67
CA LYS A 41 -14.31 12.17 -18.97
C LYS A 41 -14.85 11.88 -17.56
N GLN A 42 -14.75 10.65 -17.05
CA GLN A 42 -15.13 10.31 -15.69
C GLN A 42 -13.93 10.44 -14.75
N LEU A 43 -14.13 11.09 -13.61
CA LEU A 43 -13.10 11.16 -12.55
C LEU A 43 -12.87 9.76 -11.98
N ARG A 44 -11.62 9.30 -12.03
CA ARG A 44 -11.23 7.95 -11.57
C ARG A 44 -10.36 7.99 -10.34
N MET A 45 -9.51 9.01 -10.24
CA MET A 45 -8.60 9.16 -9.12
C MET A 45 -8.35 10.64 -8.81
N VAL A 46 -8.24 10.92 -7.52
CA VAL A 46 -7.76 12.19 -6.96
C VAL A 46 -6.46 11.89 -6.22
N ILE A 47 -5.39 12.58 -6.58
CA ILE A 47 -4.09 12.50 -5.90
C ILE A 47 -3.82 13.84 -5.22
N ARG A 48 -3.84 13.84 -3.90
CA ARG A 48 -3.50 14.96 -3.04
C ARG A 48 -2.00 15.00 -2.84
N LEU A 49 -1.37 16.11 -3.20
CA LEU A 49 0.08 16.25 -3.23
C LEU A 49 0.52 17.09 -2.02
N ILE A 50 1.26 16.46 -1.10
CA ILE A 50 1.82 17.15 0.06
C ILE A 50 3.28 17.44 -0.22
N ASP A 51 3.56 18.65 -0.72
CA ASP A 51 4.92 19.14 -0.95
C ASP A 51 5.54 19.67 0.36
N LEU A 52 6.84 19.44 0.53
CA LEU A 52 7.53 19.79 1.77
C LEU A 52 7.73 21.30 1.90
N SER A 53 7.79 22.04 0.79
CA SER A 53 8.00 23.49 0.83
C SER A 53 6.81 24.20 1.47
N THR A 54 5.60 23.90 1.03
CA THR A 54 4.34 24.35 1.61
C THR A 54 4.22 23.85 3.05
N TRP A 55 4.49 22.57 3.31
CA TRP A 55 4.42 22.01 4.66
C TRP A 55 5.28 22.80 5.65
N ILE A 56 6.52 23.10 5.28
CA ILE A 56 7.47 23.87 6.09
C ILE A 56 6.99 25.31 6.29
N ILE A 57 6.41 25.95 5.27
CA ILE A 57 5.87 27.31 5.36
C ILE A 57 4.67 27.37 6.33
N LEU A 58 3.81 26.35 6.31
CA LEU A 58 2.62 26.29 7.17
C LEU A 58 2.95 26.03 8.66
N GLN A 59 4.12 25.45 8.96
CA GLN A 59 4.60 25.19 10.33
C GLN A 59 3.51 24.52 11.21
N GLU A 60 3.19 25.10 12.37
CA GLU A 60 2.21 24.58 13.34
C GLU A 60 0.80 24.42 12.74
N LYS A 61 0.47 25.15 11.66
CA LYS A 61 -0.82 25.06 10.97
C LYS A 61 -0.88 23.91 9.96
N ALA A 62 0.24 23.28 9.64
CA ALA A 62 0.32 22.28 8.57
C ALA A 62 -0.60 21.08 8.83
N PHE A 63 -0.66 20.59 10.07
CA PHE A 63 -1.52 19.47 10.43
C PHE A 63 -3.01 19.79 10.32
N GLU A 64 -3.43 20.97 10.79
CA GLU A 64 -4.81 21.45 10.65
C GLU A 64 -5.20 21.58 9.17
N LYS A 65 -4.31 22.17 8.36
CA LYS A 65 -4.52 22.30 6.91
C LYS A 65 -4.61 20.95 6.21
N LEU A 66 -3.79 19.97 6.58
CA LEU A 66 -3.87 18.60 6.04
C LEU A 66 -5.20 17.92 6.40
N ALA A 67 -5.66 18.09 7.64
CA ALA A 67 -6.93 17.52 8.11
C ALA A 67 -8.10 18.11 7.31
N ALA A 68 -8.14 19.44 7.15
CA ALA A 68 -9.14 20.12 6.32
C ALA A 68 -9.07 19.67 4.85
N PHE A 69 -7.85 19.57 4.30
CA PHE A 69 -7.60 19.14 2.92
C PHE A 69 -8.01 17.68 2.64
N SER A 70 -8.18 16.87 3.69
CA SER A 70 -8.54 15.46 3.59
C SER A 70 -9.97 15.15 4.06
N ALA A 71 -10.75 16.15 4.47
CA ALA A 71 -12.04 15.97 5.14
C ALA A 71 -13.11 15.29 4.26
N ASP A 72 -13.13 15.63 2.98
CA ASP A 72 -14.00 15.09 1.92
C ASP A 72 -13.54 13.72 1.38
N GLN A 73 -12.40 13.18 1.84
CA GLN A 73 -11.83 11.93 1.32
C GLN A 73 -12.83 10.77 1.34
N LYS A 74 -13.58 10.64 2.44
CA LYS A 74 -14.53 9.56 2.64
C LYS A 74 -15.66 9.65 1.62
N GLU A 75 -16.22 10.85 1.45
CA GLU A 75 -17.31 11.13 0.52
C GLU A 75 -16.90 10.83 -0.92
N ILE A 76 -15.72 11.30 -1.35
CA ILE A 76 -15.21 11.02 -2.71
C ILE A 76 -15.09 9.51 -2.95
N ARG A 77 -14.60 8.75 -1.97
CA ARG A 77 -14.44 7.29 -2.07
C ARG A 77 -15.79 6.55 -2.14
N GLU A 78 -16.84 7.09 -1.54
CA GLU A 78 -18.20 6.52 -1.63
C GLU A 78 -18.76 6.57 -3.06
N PHE A 79 -18.31 7.52 -3.88
CA PHE A 79 -18.60 7.56 -5.32
C PHE A 79 -17.73 6.60 -6.16
N GLY A 80 -16.94 5.74 -5.51
CA GLY A 80 -16.05 4.78 -6.20
C GLY A 80 -14.79 5.41 -6.80
N ILE A 81 -14.48 6.66 -6.44
CA ILE A 81 -13.29 7.37 -6.89
C ILE A 81 -12.13 7.03 -5.96
N SER A 82 -10.97 6.69 -6.53
CA SER A 82 -9.76 6.45 -5.74
C SER A 82 -9.20 7.76 -5.21
N VAL A 83 -8.84 7.83 -3.93
CA VAL A 83 -8.19 9.01 -3.35
C VAL A 83 -6.88 8.61 -2.70
N VAL A 84 -5.80 9.25 -3.11
CA VAL A 84 -4.44 9.03 -2.57
C VAL A 84 -3.89 10.34 -2.02
N THR A 85 -3.33 10.31 -0.81
CA THR A 85 -2.48 11.37 -0.29
C THR A 85 -1.03 10.97 -0.50
N LEU A 86 -0.35 11.64 -1.42
CA LEU A 86 1.03 11.37 -1.81
C LEU A 86 1.94 12.49 -1.29
N TRP A 87 2.84 12.12 -0.40
CA TRP A 87 3.87 13.02 0.09
C TRP A 87 5.09 13.04 -0.83
N GLU A 88 5.71 14.21 -0.95
CA GLU A 88 6.90 14.42 -1.79
C GLU A 88 8.08 13.52 -1.37
N ASP A 89 8.32 13.34 -0.07
CA ASP A 89 9.41 12.48 0.43
C ASP A 89 9.21 11.01 0.02
N ILE A 90 7.96 10.52 0.08
CA ILE A 90 7.61 9.17 -0.38
C ILE A 90 7.78 9.05 -1.89
N TRP A 91 7.40 10.06 -2.67
CA TRP A 91 7.61 10.07 -4.11
C TRP A 91 9.09 10.03 -4.49
N ILE A 92 9.94 10.73 -3.75
CA ILE A 92 11.39 10.77 -3.99
C ILE A 92 12.07 9.47 -3.56
N GLN A 93 11.79 8.98 -2.34
CA GLN A 93 12.46 7.80 -1.77
C GLN A 93 11.95 6.48 -2.38
N GLU A 94 10.64 6.36 -2.55
CA GLU A 94 9.96 5.10 -2.90
C GLU A 94 9.27 5.18 -4.27
N ASN A 95 9.89 5.91 -5.21
CA ASN A 95 9.30 6.32 -6.49
C ASN A 95 8.70 5.13 -7.28
N ALA A 96 9.45 4.04 -7.42
CA ALA A 96 9.01 2.86 -8.16
C ALA A 96 7.78 2.21 -7.52
N VAL A 97 7.77 2.09 -6.19
CA VAL A 97 6.65 1.49 -5.44
C VAL A 97 5.41 2.38 -5.50
N ALA A 98 5.57 3.71 -5.35
CA ALA A 98 4.48 4.67 -5.47
C ALA A 98 3.83 4.60 -6.85
N LYS A 99 4.63 4.61 -7.93
CA LYS A 99 4.17 4.48 -9.32
C LYS A 99 3.46 3.15 -9.58
N SER A 100 4.03 2.04 -9.10
CA SER A 100 3.41 0.72 -9.21
C SER A 100 2.04 0.67 -8.53
N ARG A 101 1.90 1.27 -7.34
CA ARG A 101 0.61 1.32 -6.61
C ARG A 101 -0.42 2.17 -7.34
N LEU A 102 -0.05 3.37 -7.78
CA LEU A 102 -0.92 4.24 -8.57
C LEU A 102 -1.37 3.55 -9.87
N SER A 103 -0.45 2.88 -10.57
CA SER A 103 -0.75 2.09 -11.77
C SER A 103 -1.70 0.94 -11.51
N ALA A 104 -1.57 0.25 -10.36
CA ALA A 104 -2.50 -0.81 -9.97
C ALA A 104 -3.91 -0.26 -9.69
N MET A 105 -4.01 0.89 -9.01
CA MET A 105 -5.29 1.56 -8.73
C MET A 105 -5.97 2.09 -10.00
N LEU A 106 -5.19 2.52 -10.99
CA LEU A 106 -5.67 2.92 -12.32
C LEU A 106 -5.95 1.72 -13.25
N GLY A 107 -5.62 0.49 -12.84
CA GLY A 107 -5.88 -0.74 -13.60
C GLY A 107 -4.86 -1.05 -14.71
N ILE A 108 -3.69 -0.40 -14.70
CA ILE A 108 -2.66 -0.46 -15.76
C ILE A 108 -1.69 -1.63 -15.55
N SER A 109 -1.44 -1.98 -14.29
CA SER A 109 -0.46 -3.01 -13.89
C SER A 109 -0.67 -4.35 -14.61
N HIS A 110 0.41 -5.11 -14.84
CA HIS A 110 0.34 -6.44 -15.43
C HIS A 110 -0.45 -7.40 -14.51
N ARG A 111 -1.52 -7.97 -15.05
CA ARG A 111 -2.47 -8.76 -14.24
C ARG A 111 -2.10 -10.25 -14.28
N ILE A 112 -1.80 -10.82 -13.12
CA ILE A 112 -1.45 -12.24 -12.97
C ILE A 112 -2.61 -12.95 -12.25
N PRO A 113 -3.32 -13.89 -12.89
CA PRO A 113 -4.37 -14.64 -12.19
C PRO A 113 -3.76 -15.57 -11.13
N ALA A 114 -4.18 -15.50 -9.86
CA ALA A 114 -3.62 -16.33 -8.78
C ALA A 114 -3.75 -17.84 -9.03
N ARG A 115 -4.71 -18.29 -9.83
CA ARG A 115 -4.82 -19.70 -10.25
C ARG A 115 -3.61 -20.22 -11.04
N THR A 116 -2.82 -19.32 -11.63
CA THR A 116 -1.60 -19.66 -12.39
C THR A 116 -0.35 -19.74 -11.52
N THR A 117 -0.45 -19.39 -10.23
CA THR A 117 0.69 -19.40 -9.30
C THR A 117 0.70 -20.66 -8.44
N ALA A 118 1.84 -20.96 -7.83
CA ALA A 118 1.98 -21.89 -6.72
C ALA A 118 2.21 -21.10 -5.42
N VAL A 119 1.61 -21.56 -4.31
CA VAL A 119 1.80 -20.96 -2.98
C VAL A 119 2.73 -21.84 -2.16
N ARG A 120 3.64 -21.24 -1.39
CA ARG A 120 4.50 -21.96 -0.43
C ARG A 120 5.07 -21.05 0.65
N ARG A 121 5.57 -21.66 1.74
CA ARG A 121 6.42 -20.98 2.72
C ARG A 121 7.72 -20.49 2.07
N ILE A 122 8.18 -19.34 2.53
CA ILE A 122 9.46 -18.74 2.15
C ILE A 122 10.26 -18.37 3.39
N ASP A 123 11.58 -18.32 3.24
CA ASP A 123 12.46 -17.91 4.33
C ASP A 123 12.43 -16.38 4.55
N LYS A 124 13.05 -15.95 5.66
CA LYS A 124 13.14 -14.52 6.02
C LYS A 124 13.95 -13.72 4.99
N PRO A 125 15.15 -14.15 4.54
CA PRO A 125 15.90 -13.40 3.53
C PRO A 125 15.11 -13.13 2.24
N THR A 126 14.38 -14.12 1.74
CA THR A 126 13.56 -14.01 0.52
C THR A 126 12.43 -13.01 0.71
N ALA A 127 11.67 -13.13 1.81
CA ALA A 127 10.56 -12.22 2.09
C ALA A 127 11.05 -10.78 2.32
N ASP A 128 12.13 -10.61 3.09
CA ASP A 128 12.66 -9.29 3.42
C ASP A 128 13.21 -8.59 2.18
N LYS A 129 13.89 -9.32 1.29
CA LYS A 129 14.34 -8.80 -0.01
C LYS A 129 13.13 -8.33 -0.83
N PHE A 130 12.14 -9.20 -1.00
CA PHE A 130 10.95 -8.88 -1.80
C PHE A 130 10.20 -7.66 -1.24
N LEU A 131 9.96 -7.60 0.07
CA LEU A 131 9.22 -6.49 0.67
C LEU A 131 9.97 -5.17 0.61
N ARG A 132 11.31 -5.17 0.72
CA ARG A 132 12.12 -3.94 0.55
C ARG A 132 12.04 -3.39 -0.87
N GLU A 133 11.90 -4.24 -1.87
CA GLU A 133 11.82 -3.84 -3.27
C GLU A 133 10.39 -3.47 -3.70
N ASN A 134 9.35 -3.98 -3.02
CA ASN A 134 7.97 -3.96 -3.53
C ASN A 134 6.91 -3.36 -2.58
N HIS A 135 7.28 -2.95 -1.35
CA HIS A 135 6.32 -2.46 -0.35
C HIS A 135 6.77 -1.13 0.27
N LEU A 136 5.89 -0.13 0.33
CA LEU A 136 6.19 1.23 0.84
C LEU A 136 6.75 1.22 2.26
N GLN A 137 6.21 0.36 3.13
CA GLN A 137 6.64 0.25 4.53
C GLN A 137 7.74 -0.81 4.73
N GLN A 138 8.34 -1.30 3.63
CA GLN A 138 9.44 -2.26 3.60
C GLN A 138 9.21 -3.52 4.46
N ALA A 139 10.28 -4.28 4.68
CA ALA A 139 10.27 -5.49 5.49
C ALA A 139 10.22 -5.17 6.99
N VAL A 140 9.43 -5.94 7.75
CA VAL A 140 9.37 -5.86 9.21
C VAL A 140 9.40 -7.27 9.82
N THR A 141 9.68 -7.36 11.12
CA THR A 141 9.66 -8.64 11.84
C THR A 141 8.30 -9.33 11.70
N SER A 142 8.34 -10.58 11.27
CA SER A 142 7.17 -11.43 11.06
C SER A 142 7.54 -12.89 11.33
N LYS A 143 6.56 -13.69 11.75
CA LYS A 143 6.76 -15.11 12.04
C LYS A 143 6.59 -15.95 10.79
N VAL A 144 5.42 -15.83 10.16
CA VAL A 144 5.00 -16.68 9.05
C VAL A 144 5.10 -15.88 7.76
N LYS A 145 5.57 -16.51 6.68
CA LYS A 145 5.89 -15.86 5.42
C LYS A 145 5.55 -16.80 4.27
N TYR A 146 4.77 -16.30 3.32
CA TYR A 146 4.39 -17.05 2.13
C TYR A 146 4.67 -16.26 0.87
N GLY A 147 4.97 -16.98 -0.20
CA GLY A 147 5.14 -16.43 -1.54
C GLY A 147 4.20 -17.09 -2.53
N LEU A 148 3.78 -16.30 -3.53
CA LEU A 148 3.18 -16.80 -4.76
C LEU A 148 4.24 -16.81 -5.85
N PHE A 149 4.40 -17.96 -6.50
CA PHE A 149 5.36 -18.17 -7.57
C PHE A 149 4.64 -18.42 -8.87
N LEU A 150 4.98 -17.70 -9.94
CA LEU A 150 4.48 -17.90 -11.29
C LEU A 150 5.44 -18.84 -12.03
N PRO A 151 5.06 -20.08 -12.36
CA PRO A 151 5.90 -20.99 -13.14
C PRO A 151 6.14 -20.48 -14.56
N ASN A 152 7.30 -20.81 -15.14
CA ASN A 152 7.71 -20.35 -16.48
C ASN A 152 6.68 -20.60 -17.60
N ARG A 153 5.95 -21.72 -17.55
CA ARG A 153 4.90 -22.08 -18.51
C ARG A 153 3.76 -21.06 -18.58
N TYR A 154 3.62 -20.22 -17.55
CA TYR A 154 2.63 -19.15 -17.46
C TYR A 154 3.22 -17.76 -17.64
N PHE A 155 4.51 -17.60 -17.91
CA PHE A 155 5.12 -16.27 -18.16
C PHE A 155 4.44 -15.49 -19.29
N ARG A 156 3.76 -16.17 -20.21
CA ARG A 156 2.92 -15.56 -21.25
C ARG A 156 1.79 -14.64 -20.73
N VAL A 157 1.43 -14.71 -19.44
CA VAL A 157 0.45 -13.79 -18.84
C VAL A 157 1.03 -12.39 -18.59
N LEU A 158 2.36 -12.28 -18.51
CA LEU A 158 3.06 -11.00 -18.46
C LEU A 158 3.18 -10.47 -19.88
N LYS A 159 2.96 -9.16 -20.05
CA LYS A 159 3.09 -8.50 -21.35
C LYS A 159 4.55 -8.56 -21.81
N ALA A 160 4.78 -8.42 -23.12
CA ALA A 160 6.09 -8.62 -23.73
C ALA A 160 7.16 -7.62 -23.23
N ASP A 161 6.73 -6.40 -22.94
CA ASP A 161 7.50 -5.26 -22.42
C ASP A 161 7.92 -5.39 -20.95
N TYR A 162 7.30 -6.30 -20.17
CA TYR A 162 7.67 -6.51 -18.78
C TYR A 162 9.06 -7.17 -18.67
N GLN A 163 9.98 -6.49 -18.00
CA GLN A 163 11.39 -6.90 -17.91
C GLN A 163 11.63 -7.79 -16.68
N PHE A 164 12.05 -9.04 -16.92
CA PHE A 164 12.44 -9.99 -15.88
C PHE A 164 13.28 -11.12 -16.48
N ASN A 165 13.88 -11.96 -15.63
CA ASN A 165 14.61 -13.14 -16.10
C ASN A 165 13.66 -14.23 -16.62
N ARG A 166 13.42 -14.25 -17.93
CA ARG A 166 12.57 -15.24 -18.61
C ARG A 166 13.12 -16.67 -18.59
N ALA A 167 14.42 -16.85 -18.31
CA ALA A 167 15.03 -18.18 -18.19
C ALA A 167 14.82 -18.81 -16.80
N ALA A 168 14.33 -18.05 -15.82
CA ALA A 168 14.03 -18.59 -14.49
C ALA A 168 12.92 -19.66 -14.56
N PRO A 169 12.97 -20.72 -13.74
CA PRO A 169 11.93 -21.75 -13.70
C PRO A 169 10.59 -21.20 -13.19
N GLU A 170 10.65 -20.16 -12.37
CA GLU A 170 9.49 -19.47 -11.80
C GLU A 170 9.88 -18.05 -11.35
N LEU A 171 8.87 -17.22 -11.12
CA LEU A 171 9.01 -15.85 -10.65
C LEU A 171 8.23 -15.66 -9.35
N LEU A 172 8.84 -15.11 -8.29
CA LEU A 172 8.12 -14.71 -7.10
C LEU A 172 7.32 -13.43 -7.41
N VAL A 173 5.99 -13.51 -7.33
CA VAL A 173 5.08 -12.45 -7.81
C VAL A 173 4.23 -11.80 -6.72
N ALA A 174 4.14 -12.41 -5.54
CA ALA A 174 3.54 -11.77 -4.36
C ALA A 174 4.06 -12.39 -3.06
N VAL A 175 4.07 -11.60 -1.99
CA VAL A 175 4.46 -12.05 -0.65
C VAL A 175 3.44 -11.56 0.37
N ALA A 176 3.08 -12.42 1.32
CA ALA A 176 2.37 -12.04 2.54
C ALA A 176 3.13 -12.50 3.78
N THR A 177 3.12 -11.67 4.82
CA THR A 177 3.74 -12.00 6.11
C THR A 177 2.77 -11.80 7.26
N PHE A 178 2.89 -12.66 8.27
CA PHE A 178 1.97 -12.72 9.40
C PHE A 178 2.73 -12.76 10.73
N SER A 179 2.07 -12.29 11.78
CA SER A 179 2.60 -12.27 13.15
C SER A 179 2.70 -13.67 13.75
N HIS A 180 3.25 -13.73 14.97
CA HIS A 180 2.95 -14.84 15.88
C HIS A 180 1.47 -14.79 16.30
N ALA A 181 0.93 -15.95 16.72
CA ALA A 181 -0.38 -15.98 17.36
C ALA A 181 -0.31 -15.19 18.67
N ARG A 182 -1.26 -14.28 18.87
CA ARG A 182 -1.60 -13.79 20.19
C ARG A 182 -2.71 -14.68 20.74
N ILE A 183 -2.41 -15.40 21.81
CA ILE A 183 -3.36 -16.31 22.46
C ILE A 183 -3.94 -15.63 23.69
N PHE A 184 -5.26 -15.58 23.77
CA PHE A 184 -6.01 -15.07 24.92
C PHE A 184 -7.32 -15.84 25.08
N GLU A 185 -8.00 -15.68 26.22
CA GLU A 185 -9.29 -16.30 26.44
C GLU A 185 -10.42 -15.45 25.85
N ARG A 186 -11.33 -16.09 25.11
CA ARG A 186 -12.58 -15.49 24.63
C ARG A 186 -13.68 -16.54 24.77
N GLU A 187 -14.77 -16.19 25.46
CA GLU A 187 -15.90 -17.10 25.71
C GLU A 187 -15.47 -18.43 26.36
N GLY A 188 -14.51 -18.38 27.29
CA GLY A 188 -13.99 -19.56 28.00
C GLY A 188 -13.16 -20.52 27.13
N LYS A 189 -12.75 -20.11 25.92
CA LYS A 189 -11.89 -20.90 25.02
C LYS A 189 -10.61 -20.15 24.65
N PRO A 190 -9.48 -20.85 24.43
CA PRO A 190 -8.30 -20.25 23.83
C PRO A 190 -8.62 -19.69 22.44
N PHE A 191 -8.27 -18.43 22.21
CA PHE A 191 -8.49 -17.70 20.97
C PHE A 191 -7.16 -17.23 20.39
N ARG A 192 -6.89 -17.57 19.14
CA ARG A 192 -5.62 -17.39 18.43
C ARG A 192 -5.77 -16.30 17.38
N SER A 193 -5.43 -15.09 17.77
CA SER A 193 -5.46 -13.93 16.88
C SER A 193 -4.13 -13.74 16.16
N TYR A 194 -4.19 -13.45 14.86
CA TYR A 194 -3.01 -13.15 14.05
C TYR A 194 -3.15 -11.83 13.30
N GLU A 195 -2.02 -11.22 12.95
CA GLU A 195 -1.98 -10.04 12.10
C GLU A 195 -1.44 -10.40 10.71
N LEU A 196 -2.14 -10.02 9.65
CA LEU A 196 -1.55 -9.84 8.31
C LEU A 196 -0.75 -8.53 8.35
N ILE A 197 0.57 -8.66 8.43
CA ILE A 197 1.48 -7.53 8.64
C ILE A 197 1.81 -6.83 7.32
N ARG A 198 2.11 -7.60 6.26
CA ARG A 198 2.43 -7.08 4.93
C ARG A 198 1.83 -7.95 3.85
N PHE A 199 1.39 -7.30 2.78
CA PHE A 199 1.09 -7.93 1.50
C PHE A 199 1.62 -7.03 0.38
N ALA A 200 2.39 -7.61 -0.54
CA ALA A 200 2.88 -6.91 -1.72
C ALA A 200 2.80 -7.81 -2.94
N ASN A 201 2.45 -7.23 -4.08
CA ASN A 201 2.72 -7.82 -5.39
C ASN A 201 4.10 -7.37 -5.87
N LEU A 202 4.67 -8.09 -6.83
CA LEU A 202 5.87 -7.65 -7.55
C LEU A 202 5.57 -6.32 -8.27
N LEU A 203 6.53 -5.40 -8.32
CA LEU A 203 6.40 -4.08 -8.94
C LEU A 203 5.78 -4.17 -10.33
N ASP A 204 4.87 -3.23 -10.58
CA ASP A 204 4.05 -3.08 -11.78
C ASP A 204 3.15 -4.26 -12.11
N THR A 205 2.98 -5.21 -11.17
CA THR A 205 2.05 -6.33 -11.31
C THR A 205 0.92 -6.28 -10.28
N THR A 206 -0.20 -6.92 -10.62
CA THR A 206 -1.29 -7.22 -9.70
C THR A 206 -1.64 -8.70 -9.78
N VAL A 207 -1.46 -9.44 -8.69
CA VAL A 207 -1.90 -10.83 -8.60
C VAL A 207 -3.39 -10.86 -8.21
N ILE A 208 -4.27 -11.04 -9.20
CA ILE A 208 -5.73 -11.09 -8.98
C ILE A 208 -6.07 -12.32 -8.14
N GLY A 209 -6.67 -12.11 -6.97
CA GLY A 209 -6.96 -13.17 -6.01
C GLY A 209 -5.72 -13.66 -5.23
N GLY A 210 -4.58 -12.96 -5.35
CA GLY A 210 -3.33 -13.36 -4.72
C GLY A 210 -3.42 -13.35 -3.19
N LEU A 211 -3.98 -12.28 -2.62
CA LEU A 211 -4.17 -12.17 -1.17
C LEU A 211 -5.12 -13.24 -0.63
N ASP A 212 -6.24 -13.51 -1.32
CA ASP A 212 -7.18 -14.58 -0.94
C ASP A 212 -6.47 -15.94 -0.88
N LYS A 213 -5.71 -16.28 -1.93
CA LYS A 213 -4.96 -17.54 -1.99
C LYS A 213 -3.93 -17.67 -0.87
N LEU A 214 -3.22 -16.58 -0.53
CA LEU A 214 -2.25 -16.57 0.57
C LEU A 214 -2.94 -16.69 1.94
N LEU A 215 -4.11 -16.07 2.11
CA LEU A 215 -4.90 -16.16 3.32
C LEU A 215 -5.45 -17.58 3.54
N ARG A 216 -6.00 -18.23 2.51
CA ARG A 216 -6.47 -19.62 2.63
C ARG A 216 -5.34 -20.57 3.01
N PHE A 217 -4.18 -20.42 2.37
CA PHE A 217 -3.00 -21.21 2.73
C PHE A 217 -2.54 -20.93 4.18
N PHE A 218 -2.62 -19.67 4.63
CA PHE A 218 -2.35 -19.30 6.02
C PHE A 218 -3.32 -19.97 7.00
N GLU A 219 -4.62 -19.97 6.67
CA GLU A 219 -5.66 -20.55 7.51
C GLU A 219 -5.50 -22.05 7.70
N GLU A 220 -5.19 -22.78 6.63
CA GLU A 220 -4.93 -24.22 6.69
C GLU A 220 -3.69 -24.54 7.52
N ASP A 221 -2.61 -23.78 7.34
CA ASP A 221 -1.31 -24.01 7.99
C ASP A 221 -1.34 -23.60 9.48
N CYS A 222 -1.91 -22.43 9.80
CA CYS A 222 -1.85 -21.86 11.14
C CYS A 222 -3.12 -22.06 11.97
N LYS A 223 -4.28 -22.33 11.36
CA LYS A 223 -5.59 -22.45 12.03
C LYS A 223 -5.89 -21.28 12.99
N PRO A 224 -5.90 -20.03 12.48
CA PRO A 224 -6.24 -18.85 13.28
C PRO A 224 -7.73 -18.83 13.64
N ASP A 225 -8.08 -18.19 14.76
CA ASP A 225 -9.49 -17.90 15.09
C ASP A 225 -9.91 -16.53 14.52
N ASP A 226 -8.97 -15.58 14.40
CA ASP A 226 -9.15 -14.39 13.56
C ASP A 226 -7.84 -13.96 12.87
N ILE A 227 -8.03 -13.10 11.87
CA ILE A 227 -6.96 -12.36 11.23
C ILE A 227 -7.32 -10.89 11.29
N MET A 228 -6.43 -10.07 11.83
CA MET A 228 -6.52 -8.62 11.77
C MET A 228 -5.50 -8.02 10.80
N THR A 229 -5.77 -6.82 10.31
CA THR A 229 -4.82 -6.03 9.51
C THR A 229 -5.16 -4.54 9.60
N TYR A 230 -4.30 -3.70 9.03
CA TYR A 230 -4.50 -2.26 8.97
C TYR A 230 -4.44 -1.77 7.53
N ALA A 231 -5.41 -0.95 7.13
CA ALA A 231 -5.35 -0.17 5.90
C ALA A 231 -4.72 1.19 6.19
N ASP A 232 -3.74 1.57 5.38
CA ASP A 232 -3.19 2.92 5.37
C ASP A 232 -4.19 3.87 4.68
N MET A 233 -4.71 4.83 5.45
CA MET A 233 -5.79 5.70 5.00
C MET A 233 -5.34 6.71 3.93
N GLU A 234 -4.04 6.93 3.76
CA GLU A 234 -3.48 7.73 2.66
C GLU A 234 -3.61 7.03 1.31
N TRP A 235 -3.73 5.70 1.29
CA TRP A 235 -3.70 4.91 0.07
C TRP A 235 -4.97 4.09 -0.20
N SER A 236 -5.77 3.81 0.82
CA SER A 236 -6.91 2.91 0.71
C SER A 236 -7.96 3.17 1.79
N ASP A 237 -9.21 2.80 1.52
CA ASP A 237 -10.28 2.69 2.51
C ASP A 237 -10.50 1.24 3.00
N GLY A 238 -9.67 0.31 2.54
CA GLY A 238 -9.77 -1.12 2.83
C GLY A 238 -10.80 -1.88 1.99
N ALA A 239 -11.28 -1.36 0.86
CA ALA A 239 -12.22 -2.07 -0.01
C ALA A 239 -11.75 -3.47 -0.46
N SER A 240 -10.44 -3.69 -0.60
CA SER A 240 -9.87 -5.03 -0.86
C SER A 240 -10.05 -6.00 0.30
N TYR A 241 -9.95 -5.52 1.55
CA TYR A 241 -10.13 -6.35 2.73
C TYR A 241 -11.61 -6.70 2.93
N LYS A 242 -12.51 -5.73 2.73
CA LYS A 242 -13.97 -5.96 2.79
C LYS A 242 -14.43 -7.08 1.85
N ARG A 243 -13.92 -7.09 0.62
CA ARG A 243 -14.19 -8.16 -0.36
C ARG A 243 -13.68 -9.55 0.05
N LEU A 244 -12.77 -9.61 1.01
CA LEU A 244 -12.22 -10.85 1.57
C LEU A 244 -12.87 -11.22 2.91
N GLY A 245 -13.98 -10.57 3.29
CA GLY A 245 -14.71 -10.85 4.53
C GLY A 245 -14.14 -10.17 5.77
N PHE A 246 -13.24 -9.19 5.62
CA PHE A 246 -12.83 -8.38 6.76
C PHE A 246 -13.82 -7.25 7.03
N GLU A 247 -14.08 -7.00 8.30
CA GLU A 247 -14.91 -5.91 8.77
C GLU A 247 -14.05 -4.79 9.36
N ALA A 248 -14.44 -3.54 9.11
CA ALA A 248 -13.80 -2.39 9.72
C ALA A 248 -14.20 -2.30 11.19
N VAL A 249 -13.22 -2.27 12.10
CA VAL A 249 -13.48 -2.29 13.55
C VAL A 249 -13.19 -0.95 14.21
N SER A 250 -12.11 -0.28 13.82
CA SER A 250 -11.74 1.01 14.41
C SER A 250 -10.76 1.78 13.54
N ASP A 251 -10.73 3.10 13.72
CA ASP A 251 -9.73 3.97 13.12
C ASP A 251 -8.70 4.37 14.17
N LYS A 252 -7.44 4.46 13.74
CA LYS A 252 -6.35 5.07 14.50
C LYS A 252 -6.04 6.43 13.91
N ALA A 253 -5.90 7.41 14.81
CA ALA A 253 -5.50 8.76 14.44
C ALA A 253 -4.15 8.78 13.69
N PRO A 254 -3.91 9.84 12.88
CA PRO A 254 -2.58 10.20 12.39
C PRO A 254 -1.50 10.05 13.46
N ILE A 255 -0.35 9.49 13.07
CA ILE A 255 0.82 9.39 13.94
C ILE A 255 1.95 10.28 13.41
N PRO A 256 2.70 10.96 14.30
CA PRO A 256 3.82 11.80 13.91
C PRO A 256 5.05 10.97 13.54
N PHE A 257 5.84 11.54 12.65
CA PHE A 257 7.17 11.10 12.26
C PHE A 257 8.10 12.32 12.18
N TRP A 258 9.37 12.10 12.50
CA TRP A 258 10.43 13.07 12.25
C TRP A 258 11.04 12.78 10.88
N LEU A 259 10.89 13.73 9.97
CA LEU A 259 11.46 13.69 8.62
C LEU A 259 12.73 14.55 8.57
N ASP A 260 13.84 13.95 8.14
CA ASP A 260 15.07 14.69 7.86
C ASP A 260 14.98 15.39 6.50
N LYS A 261 15.11 16.71 6.48
CA LYS A 261 14.96 17.53 5.25
C LYS A 261 16.03 17.26 4.18
N LYS A 262 17.18 16.70 4.55
CA LYS A 262 18.28 16.38 3.61
C LYS A 262 18.15 14.98 3.07
N THR A 263 17.90 14.00 3.94
CA THR A 263 17.84 12.59 3.55
C THR A 263 16.45 12.14 3.12
N LEU A 264 15.42 12.92 3.47
CA LEU A 264 14.00 12.63 3.26
C LEU A 264 13.54 11.31 3.90
N LYS A 265 14.22 10.88 4.97
CA LYS A 265 13.87 9.67 5.71
C LYS A 265 13.00 10.01 6.92
N ARG A 266 11.90 9.28 7.06
CA ARG A 266 11.02 9.33 8.24
C ARG A 266 11.53 8.41 9.34
N THR A 267 11.49 8.88 10.59
CA THR A 267 11.77 8.08 11.79
C THR A 267 10.70 8.33 12.86
N ARG A 268 10.38 7.33 13.67
CA ARG A 268 9.45 7.50 14.81
C ARG A 268 10.11 8.17 16.02
N ARG A 269 11.42 8.00 16.17
CA ARG A 269 12.22 8.56 17.25
C ARG A 269 13.62 8.87 16.69
N PRO A 270 14.01 10.14 16.59
CA PRO A 270 15.34 10.49 16.12
C PRO A 270 16.38 10.07 17.17
N GLU A 271 17.48 9.45 16.72
CA GLU A 271 18.59 9.08 17.61
C GLU A 271 19.37 10.32 18.11
N LYS A 272 19.38 11.39 17.30
CA LYS A 272 19.91 12.72 17.65
C LYS A 272 18.93 13.78 17.17
N MET A 273 18.51 14.67 18.07
CA MET A 273 17.74 15.85 17.71
C MET A 273 18.70 16.95 17.24
N ASP A 274 19.11 16.88 15.97
CA ASP A 274 19.53 18.10 15.28
C ASP A 274 18.26 18.82 14.83
N ASN A 275 17.69 19.62 15.75
CA ASN A 275 16.36 20.20 15.62
C ASN A 275 16.19 21.04 14.34
N ASP A 276 17.25 21.63 13.83
CA ASP A 276 17.17 22.51 12.67
C ASP A 276 16.96 21.75 11.35
N ASN A 277 17.28 20.45 11.30
CA ASN A 277 17.16 19.64 10.09
C ASN A 277 15.96 18.69 10.06
N LEU A 278 15.26 18.54 11.19
CA LEU A 278 14.10 17.66 11.31
C LEU A 278 12.81 18.47 11.25
N ILE A 279 11.81 17.95 10.56
CA ILE A 279 10.45 18.47 10.60
C ILE A 279 9.49 17.36 10.99
N GLU A 280 8.44 17.72 11.72
CA GLU A 280 7.37 16.79 12.05
C GLU A 280 6.42 16.66 10.86
N VAL A 281 6.15 15.42 10.45
CA VAL A 281 5.17 15.07 9.42
C VAL A 281 4.27 13.98 9.95
N TYR A 282 3.11 13.79 9.36
CA TYR A 282 2.13 12.80 9.81
C TYR A 282 1.81 11.82 8.70
N ASN A 283 1.29 10.64 9.06
CA ASN A 283 0.52 9.85 8.11
C ASN A 283 -0.98 10.21 8.23
N GLY A 284 -1.80 9.69 7.32
CA GLY A 284 -3.25 9.85 7.35
C GLY A 284 -4.00 8.99 8.38
N GLY A 285 -3.29 8.33 9.31
CA GLY A 285 -3.86 7.34 10.21
C GLY A 285 -4.08 5.97 9.53
N SER A 286 -4.75 5.06 10.24
CA SER A 286 -4.98 3.70 9.73
C SER A 286 -6.30 3.12 10.20
N ARG A 287 -6.98 2.36 9.36
CA ARG A 287 -8.21 1.64 9.72
C ARG A 287 -7.91 0.18 10.02
N LYS A 288 -8.31 -0.29 11.20
CA LYS A 288 -8.23 -1.69 11.61
C LYS A 288 -9.34 -2.48 10.96
N PHE A 289 -8.96 -3.62 10.39
CA PHE A 289 -9.83 -4.62 9.82
C PHE A 289 -9.66 -5.95 10.57
N VAL A 290 -10.76 -6.68 10.78
CA VAL A 290 -10.74 -8.01 11.41
C VAL A 290 -11.61 -8.95 10.59
N ARG A 291 -11.14 -10.18 10.38
CA ARG A 291 -11.90 -11.29 9.83
C ARG A 291 -11.87 -12.44 10.82
N GLU A 292 -13.02 -12.74 11.42
CA GLU A 292 -13.19 -13.94 12.24
C GLU A 292 -13.28 -15.17 11.34
N ILE A 293 -12.62 -16.26 11.73
CA ILE A 293 -12.58 -17.51 10.99
C ILE A 293 -13.54 -18.48 11.67
N PHE A 294 -14.74 -18.60 11.12
CA PHE A 294 -15.69 -19.60 11.57
C PHE A 294 -15.25 -20.95 11.02
N ALA A 295 -15.24 -21.98 11.87
CA ALA A 295 -15.15 -23.35 11.40
C ALA A 295 -16.29 -23.58 10.40
N SER A 296 -15.96 -23.84 9.14
CA SER A 296 -16.95 -24.29 8.17
C SER A 296 -17.52 -25.61 8.69
N PHE A 297 -18.76 -25.57 9.20
CA PHE A 297 -19.57 -26.75 9.35
C PHE A 297 -19.80 -27.28 7.94
N ASN A 298 -18.91 -28.17 7.48
CA ASN A 298 -19.20 -28.98 6.31
C ASN A 298 -20.46 -29.78 6.66
N THR A 299 -21.59 -29.32 6.13
CA THR A 299 -22.78 -30.13 6.03
C THR A 299 -22.41 -31.27 5.08
N LEU A 300 -22.43 -32.48 5.65
CA LEU A 300 -22.20 -33.76 4.97
C LEU A 300 -23.15 -33.93 3.78
#